data_AF-A0ABD5PLX0-F1
#
_entry.id   AF-A0ABD5PLX0-F1
#
_cell.length_a   1.000
_cell.length_b   1.000
_cell.length_c   1.000
_cell.angle_alpha   90.00
_cell.angle_beta   90.00
_cell.angle_gamma   90.00
#
_symmetry.space_group_name_H-M   'P 1'
#
loop_
_entity.id
_entity.type
_entity.pdbx_description
1 polymer ?
#
loop_
_entity_poly.entity_id
_entity_poly.type
_entity_poly.pdbx_seq_one_letter_code
_entity_poly.pdbx_strand_id
1 'polypeptide(L)'
;MPGDDDQTNLFQFDDEEPIEASGRQADGRTERASSDRSSQDPFVLELKTSACERNAAVGAIAAEEGRRLEFGSRQEAAAFADEMTTDGGVRVRLQAVAPQDETRADAYLIPRPVRYRDEPIDPDATTWAFQPGANQYGAIGQALVTTPRTNPPALSYFVRRDLGIDGADLTVRLRDPDAVTMRLADGTKARWDPDAVAEARRESTGATLRTYVVEIKTGDASFEREQRAIMERKATAPNVSVLQVRVEVDDLPDEYGVRIREVAP
;
A
#
# COMPACT_ATOMS: atom_id res chain seq x y z
N MET A 1 -40.62 26.26 17.96
CA MET A 1 -40.44 25.37 16.79
C MET A 1 -39.57 26.10 15.79
N PRO A 2 -38.24 26.06 15.95
CA PRO A 2 -37.31 26.46 14.90
C PRO A 2 -36.95 25.24 14.05
N GLY A 3 -36.94 25.43 12.74
CA GLY A 3 -36.51 24.43 11.76
C GLY A 3 -35.00 24.29 11.73
N ASP A 4 -34.59 23.06 11.42
CA ASP A 4 -33.22 22.65 11.17
C ASP A 4 -32.67 23.31 9.90
N ASP A 5 -31.63 24.12 10.05
CA ASP A 5 -30.67 24.44 8.99
C ASP A 5 -29.37 23.67 9.33
N ASP A 6 -29.31 22.41 8.92
CA ASP A 6 -28.08 21.62 8.94
C ASP A 6 -27.31 21.89 7.64
N GLN A 7 -26.24 22.66 7.76
CA GLN A 7 -25.35 23.00 6.66
C GLN A 7 -24.51 21.77 6.29
N THR A 8 -24.89 21.13 5.20
CA THR A 8 -24.10 20.17 4.44
C THR A 8 -22.79 20.79 3.95
N ASN A 9 -21.67 20.47 4.60
CA ASN A 9 -20.34 20.61 3.98
C ASN A 9 -20.14 19.50 2.96
N LEU A 10 -20.50 19.83 1.73
CA LEU A 10 -20.30 19.06 0.52
C LEU A 10 -18.79 19.05 0.19
N PHE A 11 -18.18 17.88 0.11
CA PHE A 11 -16.82 17.71 -0.45
C PHE A 11 -16.82 18.19 -1.90
N GLN A 12 -16.41 19.44 -2.12
CA GLN A 12 -16.03 19.95 -3.44
C GLN A 12 -14.66 19.37 -3.81
N PHE A 13 -14.63 18.63 -4.91
CA PHE A 13 -13.39 18.39 -5.65
C PHE A 13 -13.33 19.49 -6.69
N ASP A 14 -12.28 20.30 -6.66
CA ASP A 14 -12.04 21.35 -7.66
C ASP A 14 -11.82 20.70 -9.04
N ASP A 15 -12.69 21.06 -9.98
CA ASP A 15 -12.54 20.84 -11.41
C ASP A 15 -11.45 21.79 -11.95
N GLU A 16 -10.29 21.28 -12.34
CA GLU A 16 -9.34 22.05 -13.16
C GLU A 16 -9.71 21.92 -14.63
N GLU A 17 -10.17 23.04 -15.20
CA GLU A 17 -10.52 23.23 -16.61
C GLU A 17 -9.32 23.08 -17.58
N PRO A 18 -9.60 22.76 -18.86
CA PRO A 18 -8.57 22.43 -19.86
C PRO A 18 -7.90 23.69 -20.44
N ILE A 19 -6.57 23.69 -20.50
CA ILE A 19 -5.81 24.77 -21.15
C ILE A 19 -5.72 24.51 -22.66
N GLU A 20 -6.27 25.45 -23.43
CA GLU A 20 -6.28 25.47 -24.88
C GLU A 20 -4.87 25.58 -25.50
N ALA A 21 -4.69 24.86 -26.60
CA ALA A 21 -3.54 25.01 -27.48
C ALA A 21 -3.71 26.23 -28.41
N SER A 22 -2.80 27.21 -28.32
CA SER A 22 -2.52 28.10 -29.45
C SER A 22 -1.06 28.56 -29.41
N GLY A 23 -0.36 28.45 -30.54
CA GLY A 23 1.10 28.54 -30.62
C GLY A 23 1.66 29.88 -31.10
N ARG A 24 2.97 30.06 -30.91
CA ARG A 24 3.93 30.49 -31.95
C ARG A 24 5.38 30.44 -31.43
N GLN A 25 6.28 30.21 -32.38
CA GLN A 25 7.73 30.07 -32.31
C GLN A 25 8.48 31.19 -31.55
N ALA A 26 9.56 30.84 -30.86
CA ALA A 26 10.92 31.31 -31.16
C ALA A 26 11.99 30.59 -30.32
N ASP A 27 13.03 30.14 -31.01
CA ASP A 27 14.42 29.87 -30.64
C ASP A 27 14.91 30.20 -29.21
N GLY A 28 15.66 29.27 -28.62
CA GLY A 28 16.36 29.54 -27.36
C GLY A 28 16.96 28.30 -26.71
N ARG A 29 18.08 27.83 -27.27
CA ARG A 29 19.11 27.00 -26.60
C ARG A 29 19.14 27.26 -25.09
N THR A 30 18.88 26.24 -24.27
CA THR A 30 19.61 25.99 -23.02
C THR A 30 19.43 24.51 -22.65
N GLU A 31 20.31 23.67 -23.18
CA GLU A 31 20.72 22.46 -22.47
C GLU A 31 21.22 22.91 -21.09
N ARG A 32 20.51 22.56 -20.02
CA ARG A 32 21.05 22.61 -18.66
C ARG A 32 20.99 21.23 -18.07
N ALA A 33 22.09 20.54 -18.33
CA ALA A 33 22.84 19.74 -17.37
C ALA A 33 22.00 18.96 -16.36
N SER A 34 21.75 17.70 -16.72
CA SER A 34 22.03 16.59 -15.82
C SER A 34 23.28 16.92 -15.00
N SER A 35 23.13 17.16 -13.69
CA SER A 35 24.27 17.27 -12.79
C SER A 35 24.89 15.89 -12.63
N ASP A 36 25.75 15.57 -13.59
CA ASP A 36 26.87 14.66 -13.47
C ASP A 36 27.70 15.12 -12.26
N ARG A 37 27.38 14.59 -11.06
CA ARG A 37 28.26 14.79 -9.90
C ARG A 37 29.53 14.01 -10.19
N SER A 38 30.64 14.74 -10.21
CA SER A 38 31.97 14.14 -10.31
C SER A 38 32.13 13.04 -9.24
N SER A 39 32.93 12.03 -9.52
CA SER A 39 33.27 10.94 -8.59
C SER A 39 34.11 11.41 -7.37
N GLN A 40 33.92 12.64 -6.91
CA GLN A 40 34.63 13.30 -5.81
C GLN A 40 33.72 13.91 -4.74
N ASP A 41 32.40 14.01 -4.95
CA ASP A 41 31.50 14.46 -3.89
C ASP A 41 31.20 13.31 -2.91
N PRO A 42 31.31 13.51 -1.58
CA PRO A 42 31.03 12.47 -0.61
C PRO A 42 29.56 12.05 -0.66
N PHE A 43 29.32 10.75 -0.49
CA PHE A 43 27.99 10.18 -0.35
C PHE A 43 27.48 10.40 1.08
N VAL A 44 26.46 11.23 1.24
CA VAL A 44 25.93 11.62 2.55
C VAL A 44 24.81 10.66 2.99
N LEU A 45 25.03 9.95 4.09
CA LEU A 45 24.07 9.07 4.72
C LEU A 45 23.49 9.72 5.99
N GLU A 46 22.17 9.86 6.07
CA GLU A 46 21.51 10.32 7.30
C GLU A 46 20.91 9.15 8.10
N LEU A 47 21.29 9.08 9.38
CA LEU A 47 20.80 8.10 10.35
C LEU A 47 19.45 8.56 10.91
N LYS A 48 18.36 7.85 10.56
CA LYS A 48 17.04 8.21 11.07
C LYS A 48 16.91 7.83 12.55
N THR A 49 16.16 8.64 13.31
CA THR A 49 15.91 8.42 14.75
C THR A 49 15.47 6.99 15.04
N SER A 50 14.58 6.42 14.21
CA SER A 50 14.10 5.05 14.36
C SER A 50 15.19 3.98 14.19
N ALA A 51 16.24 4.25 13.41
CA ALA A 51 17.40 3.37 13.30
C ALA A 51 18.25 3.43 14.58
N CYS A 52 18.51 4.64 15.10
CA CYS A 52 19.28 4.84 16.32
C CYS A 52 18.62 4.22 17.56
N GLU A 53 17.30 4.27 17.65
CA GLU A 53 16.55 3.71 18.78
C GLU A 53 16.48 2.18 18.75
N ARG A 54 16.47 1.58 17.56
CA ARG A 54 16.21 0.14 17.37
C ARG A 54 17.47 -0.67 17.12
N ASN A 55 18.54 -0.06 16.63
CA ASN A 55 19.83 -0.69 16.41
C ASN A 55 20.87 -0.03 17.32
N ALA A 56 21.36 -0.78 18.30
CA ALA A 56 22.25 -0.24 19.33
C ALA A 56 23.59 0.26 18.77
N ALA A 57 24.12 -0.39 17.72
CA ALA A 57 25.36 0.02 17.05
C ALA A 57 25.17 1.36 16.32
N VAL A 58 24.07 1.51 15.58
CA VAL A 58 23.70 2.79 14.93
C VAL A 58 23.46 3.88 15.97
N GLY A 59 22.84 3.55 17.10
CA GLY A 59 22.64 4.47 18.22
C GLY A 59 23.96 4.98 18.80
N ALA A 60 24.95 4.09 18.97
CA ALA A 60 26.29 4.44 19.46
C ALA A 60 27.02 5.36 18.48
N ILE A 61 27.07 5.02 17.19
CA ILE A 61 27.68 5.86 16.15
C ILE A 61 27.00 7.23 16.09
N ALA A 62 25.67 7.27 16.14
CA ALA A 62 24.93 8.53 16.12
C ALA A 62 25.23 9.44 17.33
N ALA A 63 25.59 8.86 18.48
CA ALA A 63 25.97 9.61 19.68
C ALA A 63 27.40 10.15 19.59
N GLU A 64 28.30 9.44 18.91
CA GLU A 64 29.71 9.79 18.77
C GLU A 64 29.96 10.76 17.60
N GLU A 65 29.44 10.43 16.42
CA GLU A 65 29.75 11.11 15.16
C GLU A 65 28.58 11.98 14.65
N GLY A 66 27.43 11.89 15.31
CA GLY A 66 26.21 12.54 14.87
C GLY A 66 25.43 11.74 13.82
N ARG A 67 24.35 12.33 13.31
CA ARG A 67 23.36 11.62 12.46
C ARG A 67 23.61 11.76 10.96
N ARG A 68 24.68 12.40 10.53
CA ARG A 68 25.04 12.52 9.11
C ARG A 68 26.47 12.07 8.94
N LEU A 69 26.64 11.01 8.16
CA LEU A 69 27.92 10.41 7.87
C LEU A 69 28.25 10.63 6.40
N GLU A 70 29.52 10.87 6.11
CA GLU A 70 30.03 11.07 4.76
C GLU A 70 30.87 9.85 4.37
N PHE A 71 30.56 9.27 3.21
CA PHE A 71 31.28 8.12 2.67
C PHE A 71 31.91 8.48 1.32
N GLY A 72 32.99 7.82 0.93
CA GLY A 72 33.59 8.01 -0.40
C GLY A 72 32.69 7.47 -1.52
N SER A 73 31.75 6.56 -1.20
CA SER A 73 30.80 6.04 -2.16
C SER A 73 29.55 5.45 -1.50
N ARG A 74 28.51 5.21 -2.32
CA ARG A 74 27.34 4.42 -1.92
C ARG A 74 27.71 3.00 -1.50
N GLN A 75 28.76 2.41 -2.08
CA GLN A 75 29.18 1.05 -1.76
C GLN A 75 29.79 0.98 -0.35
N GLU A 76 30.56 1.99 0.05
CA GLU A 76 31.06 2.13 1.42
C GLU A 76 29.93 2.34 2.42
N ALA A 77 28.96 3.20 2.10
CA ALA A 77 27.76 3.38 2.94
C ALA A 77 26.93 2.08 3.07
N ALA A 78 26.94 1.23 2.05
CA ALA A 78 26.27 -0.07 2.09
C ALA A 78 27.02 -1.07 2.97
N ALA A 79 28.35 -1.11 2.86
CA ALA A 79 29.20 -1.93 3.73
C ALA A 79 29.03 -1.55 5.21
N PHE A 80 28.95 -0.24 5.50
CA PHE A 80 28.62 0.26 6.83
C PHE A 80 27.24 -0.24 7.31
N ALA A 81 26.21 -0.20 6.46
CA ALA A 81 24.88 -0.72 6.84
C ALA A 81 24.89 -2.24 7.14
N ASP A 82 25.74 -3.01 6.45
CA ASP A 82 25.91 -4.45 6.69
C ASP A 82 26.64 -4.73 8.01
N GLU A 83 27.65 -3.93 8.36
CA GLU A 83 28.35 -3.97 9.65
C GLU A 83 27.39 -3.65 10.80
N MET A 84 26.66 -2.53 10.70
CA MET A 84 25.65 -2.15 11.70
C MET A 84 24.55 -3.20 11.87
N THR A 85 24.20 -3.90 10.79
CA THR A 85 23.25 -5.02 10.82
C THR A 85 23.78 -6.20 11.63
N THR A 86 25.09 -6.44 11.59
CA THR A 86 25.76 -7.53 12.31
C THR A 86 25.83 -7.24 13.81
N ASP A 87 26.15 -6.00 14.17
CA ASP A 87 26.49 -5.64 15.56
C ASP A 87 25.32 -5.08 16.38
N GLY A 88 24.25 -4.66 15.70
CA GLY A 88 23.20 -3.83 16.31
C GLY A 88 21.87 -4.52 16.65
N GLY A 89 21.78 -5.84 16.49
CA GLY A 89 20.58 -6.64 16.82
C GLY A 89 19.42 -6.53 15.82
N VAL A 90 18.94 -5.31 15.53
CA VAL A 90 17.93 -5.05 14.48
C VAL A 90 18.65 -4.70 13.18
N ARG A 91 18.40 -5.46 12.11
CA ARG A 91 19.02 -5.16 10.81
C ARG A 91 18.62 -3.78 10.33
N VAL A 92 19.49 -3.15 9.55
CA VAL A 92 19.27 -1.84 8.94
C VAL A 92 19.49 -1.91 7.44
N ARG A 93 19.04 -0.91 6.70
CA ARG A 93 19.29 -0.81 5.25
C ARG A 93 19.36 0.64 4.79
N LEU A 94 20.01 0.82 3.65
CA LEU A 94 19.95 2.08 2.90
C LEU A 94 18.59 2.24 2.21
N GLN A 95 18.04 3.44 2.28
CA GLN A 95 16.88 3.91 1.52
C GLN A 95 17.27 5.17 0.76
N ALA A 96 16.99 5.21 -0.54
CA ALA A 96 17.20 6.43 -1.32
C ALA A 96 16.29 7.56 -0.83
N VAL A 97 16.80 8.79 -0.87
CA VAL A 97 16.02 9.99 -0.54
C VAL A 97 14.89 10.17 -1.57
N ALA A 98 13.73 10.65 -1.12
CA ALA A 98 12.61 10.87 -2.02
C ALA A 98 12.93 12.02 -3.00
N PRO A 99 12.47 12.00 -4.26
CA PRO A 99 12.84 13.02 -5.26
C PRO A 99 12.48 14.47 -4.90
N GLN A 100 11.61 14.66 -3.91
CA GLN A 100 11.06 15.96 -3.48
C GLN A 100 11.61 16.38 -2.10
N ASP A 101 12.50 15.58 -1.55
CA ASP A 101 13.06 15.80 -0.23
C ASP A 101 14.29 16.71 -0.37
N GLU A 102 14.18 17.90 0.22
CA GLU A 102 15.20 18.95 0.18
C GLU A 102 16.39 18.67 1.13
N THR A 103 16.41 17.52 1.82
CA THR A 103 17.55 17.14 2.64
C THR A 103 18.80 16.98 1.78
N ARG A 104 19.93 17.46 2.30
CA ARG A 104 21.26 17.31 1.65
C ARG A 104 21.83 15.88 1.78
N ALA A 105 20.98 14.88 2.02
CA ALA A 105 21.39 13.48 2.14
C ALA A 105 21.21 12.78 0.79
N ASP A 106 22.08 11.82 0.49
CA ASP A 106 21.95 10.95 -0.68
C ASP A 106 21.18 9.65 -0.34
N ALA A 107 21.20 9.24 0.93
CA ALA A 107 20.39 8.13 1.45
C ALA A 107 20.08 8.26 2.95
N TYR A 108 19.12 7.44 3.39
CA TYR A 108 18.75 7.23 4.78
C TYR A 108 19.15 5.84 5.25
N LEU A 109 19.65 5.74 6.48
CA LEU A 109 19.75 4.46 7.19
C LEU A 109 18.49 4.26 8.03
N ILE A 110 17.75 3.20 7.73
CA ILE A 110 16.48 2.87 8.39
C ILE A 110 16.47 1.43 8.91
N PRO A 111 15.66 1.11 9.95
CA PRO A 111 15.45 -0.25 10.39
C PRO A 111 14.90 -1.15 9.27
N ARG A 112 15.41 -2.37 9.20
CA ARG A 112 14.87 -3.49 8.44
C ARG A 112 14.63 -4.65 9.41
N PRO A 113 13.55 -4.64 10.20
CA PRO A 113 13.23 -5.76 11.06
C PRO A 113 13.19 -7.05 10.24
N VAL A 114 13.78 -8.13 10.76
CA VAL A 114 13.53 -9.48 10.22
C VAL A 114 12.09 -9.80 10.57
N ARG A 115 11.16 -9.35 9.73
CA ARG A 115 9.82 -9.92 9.69
C ARG A 115 10.02 -11.37 9.22
N TYR A 116 9.27 -12.30 9.77
CA TYR A 116 9.29 -13.74 9.47
C TYR A 116 10.28 -14.55 10.32
N ARG A 117 9.79 -14.98 11.49
CA ARG A 117 10.13 -16.29 12.04
C ARG A 117 8.94 -17.20 11.73
N ASP A 118 9.19 -18.32 11.06
CA ASP A 118 8.17 -19.36 10.83
C ASP A 118 7.98 -20.26 12.06
N GLU A 119 8.71 -19.98 13.14
CA GLU A 119 8.67 -20.67 14.42
C GLU A 119 7.97 -19.78 15.48
N PRO A 120 7.27 -20.40 16.45
CA PRO A 120 6.70 -19.65 17.57
C PRO A 120 7.78 -19.01 18.43
N ILE A 121 7.40 -17.96 19.14
CA ILE A 121 8.30 -17.24 20.07
C ILE A 121 8.84 -18.19 21.15
N ASP A 122 7.99 -19.09 21.63
CA ASP A 122 8.35 -20.19 22.53
C ASP A 122 7.75 -21.52 22.01
N PRO A 123 8.57 -22.41 21.44
CA PRO A 123 8.12 -23.71 20.93
C PRO A 123 7.59 -24.67 22.01
N ASP A 124 8.05 -24.53 23.24
CA ASP A 124 7.68 -25.42 24.35
C ASP A 124 6.40 -24.94 25.07
N ALA A 125 5.87 -23.77 24.70
CA ALA A 125 4.65 -23.23 25.27
C ALA A 125 3.40 -24.03 24.86
N THR A 126 2.43 -24.13 25.78
CA THR A 126 1.11 -24.76 25.50
C THR A 126 0.22 -23.95 24.55
N THR A 127 0.59 -22.71 24.27
CA THR A 127 -0.05 -21.82 23.30
C THR A 127 1.07 -21.13 22.55
N TRP A 128 1.15 -21.38 21.26
CA TRP A 128 2.22 -20.87 20.43
C TRP A 128 1.90 -19.45 19.97
N ALA A 129 2.72 -18.50 20.39
CA ALA A 129 2.63 -17.10 20.01
C ALA A 129 3.44 -16.83 18.74
N PHE A 130 2.86 -16.08 17.81
CA PHE A 130 3.49 -15.66 16.56
C PHE A 130 3.30 -14.17 16.34
N GLN A 131 4.28 -13.53 15.70
CA GLN A 131 4.13 -12.16 15.22
C GLN A 131 3.48 -12.15 13.84
N PRO A 132 2.46 -11.32 13.60
CA PRO A 132 1.79 -11.25 12.31
C PRO A 132 2.70 -10.68 11.21
N GLY A 133 2.74 -11.37 10.08
CA GLY A 133 3.43 -10.92 8.87
C GLY A 133 2.60 -9.92 8.05
N ALA A 134 3.25 -9.18 7.15
CA ALA A 134 2.57 -8.23 6.26
C ALA A 134 1.47 -8.91 5.39
N ASN A 135 1.72 -10.14 4.94
CA ASN A 135 0.74 -10.91 4.17
C ASN A 135 -0.48 -11.30 5.01
N GLN A 136 -0.31 -11.55 6.31
CA GLN A 136 -1.41 -11.88 7.20
C GLN A 136 -2.28 -10.64 7.47
N TYR A 137 -1.67 -9.46 7.60
CA TYR A 137 -2.42 -8.19 7.66
C TYR A 137 -3.23 -7.92 6.38
N GLY A 138 -2.65 -8.17 5.21
CA GLY A 138 -3.37 -8.13 3.94
C GLY A 138 -4.58 -9.07 3.95
N ALA A 139 -4.37 -10.33 4.35
CA ALA A 139 -5.42 -11.35 4.40
C ALA A 139 -6.55 -11.00 5.40
N ILE A 140 -6.22 -10.42 6.57
CA ILE A 140 -7.23 -9.97 7.55
C ILE A 140 -8.11 -8.86 6.93
N GLY A 141 -7.50 -7.84 6.33
CA GLY A 141 -8.28 -6.77 5.71
C GLY A 141 -9.13 -7.25 4.53
N GLN A 142 -8.60 -8.15 3.70
CA GLN A 142 -9.39 -8.81 2.66
C GLN A 142 -10.57 -9.57 3.27
N ALA A 143 -10.36 -10.35 4.33
CA ALA A 143 -11.42 -11.11 4.99
C ALA A 143 -12.52 -10.21 5.57
N LEU A 144 -12.17 -9.07 6.17
CA LEU A 144 -13.13 -8.09 6.70
C LEU A 144 -14.05 -7.50 5.62
N VAL A 145 -13.54 -7.33 4.40
CA VAL A 145 -14.31 -6.79 3.26
C VAL A 145 -15.11 -7.88 2.54
N THR A 146 -14.59 -9.12 2.53
CA THR A 146 -15.11 -10.21 1.69
C THR A 146 -15.92 -11.27 2.44
N THR A 147 -16.13 -11.10 3.74
CA THR A 147 -16.89 -12.04 4.57
C THR A 147 -18.16 -11.39 5.13
N PRO A 148 -19.32 -12.07 5.07
CA PRO A 148 -19.59 -13.33 4.35
C PRO A 148 -19.58 -13.19 2.82
N ARG A 149 -19.50 -14.33 2.09
CA ARG A 149 -19.50 -14.33 0.61
C ARG A 149 -20.79 -13.80 -0.01
N THR A 150 -21.89 -13.79 0.72
CA THR A 150 -23.17 -13.19 0.30
C THR A 150 -23.51 -12.06 1.26
N ASN A 151 -23.76 -10.89 0.72
CA ASN A 151 -24.01 -9.64 1.43
C ASN A 151 -22.90 -9.25 2.43
N PRO A 152 -21.61 -9.19 2.01
CA PRO A 152 -20.55 -8.63 2.83
C PRO A 152 -20.90 -7.18 3.24
N PRO A 153 -20.80 -6.77 4.52
CA PRO A 153 -21.40 -5.53 5.00
C PRO A 153 -20.93 -4.27 4.27
N ALA A 154 -19.61 -4.09 4.15
CA ALA A 154 -19.01 -2.90 3.55
C ALA A 154 -19.37 -2.74 2.06
N LEU A 155 -19.17 -3.80 1.27
CA LEU A 155 -19.51 -3.78 -0.15
C LEU A 155 -21.04 -3.67 -0.36
N SER A 156 -21.85 -4.34 0.44
CA SER A 156 -23.32 -4.26 0.32
C SER A 156 -23.84 -2.86 0.64
N TYR A 157 -23.25 -2.18 1.61
CA TYR A 157 -23.57 -0.78 1.90
C TYR A 157 -23.18 0.13 0.73
N PHE A 158 -21.96 0.00 0.20
CA PHE A 158 -21.50 0.77 -0.95
C PHE A 158 -22.38 0.56 -2.18
N VAL A 159 -22.66 -0.69 -2.56
CA VAL A 159 -23.45 -1.05 -3.74
C VAL A 159 -24.88 -0.51 -3.66
N ARG A 160 -25.52 -0.56 -2.48
CA ARG A 160 -26.86 0.03 -2.28
C ARG A 160 -26.86 1.53 -2.59
N ARG A 161 -25.85 2.24 -2.10
CA ARG A 161 -25.69 3.68 -2.33
C ARG A 161 -25.38 3.99 -3.80
N ASP A 162 -24.48 3.23 -4.42
CA ASP A 162 -24.09 3.41 -5.82
C ASP A 162 -25.27 3.17 -6.79
N LEU A 163 -26.10 2.16 -6.53
CA LEU A 163 -27.23 1.82 -7.39
C LEU A 163 -28.53 2.56 -7.03
N GLY A 164 -28.60 3.20 -5.85
CA GLY A 164 -29.83 3.83 -5.36
C GLY A 164 -30.98 2.83 -5.13
N ILE A 165 -30.66 1.58 -4.78
CA ILE A 165 -31.64 0.51 -4.57
C ILE A 165 -31.75 0.19 -3.09
N ASP A 166 -32.99 0.07 -2.61
CA ASP A 166 -33.27 -0.34 -1.23
C ASP A 166 -32.86 -1.81 -0.98
N GLY A 167 -32.44 -2.12 0.24
CA GLY A 167 -31.72 -3.35 0.57
C GLY A 167 -32.51 -4.65 0.43
N ALA A 168 -33.85 -4.59 0.31
CA ALA A 168 -34.70 -5.78 0.27
C ALA A 168 -34.75 -6.48 -1.10
N ASP A 169 -34.40 -5.80 -2.20
CA ASP A 169 -34.40 -6.38 -3.57
C ASP A 169 -32.98 -6.49 -4.17
N LEU A 170 -31.95 -6.40 -3.32
CA LEU A 170 -30.55 -6.38 -3.75
C LEU A 170 -29.74 -7.42 -2.97
N THR A 171 -29.09 -8.31 -3.72
CA THR A 171 -28.10 -9.25 -3.17
C THR A 171 -26.73 -8.99 -3.82
N VAL A 172 -25.70 -8.91 -2.99
CA VAL A 172 -24.29 -8.81 -3.40
C VAL A 172 -23.63 -10.17 -3.19
N ARG A 173 -23.19 -10.83 -4.27
CA ARG A 173 -22.49 -12.11 -4.21
C ARG A 173 -21.04 -11.97 -4.60
N LEU A 174 -20.16 -12.50 -3.77
CA LEU A 174 -18.75 -12.58 -4.06
C LEU A 174 -18.43 -13.83 -4.87
N ARG A 175 -17.54 -13.65 -5.83
CA ARG A 175 -16.96 -14.70 -6.65
C ARG A 175 -15.45 -14.59 -6.64
N ASP A 176 -14.80 -15.71 -6.87
CA ASP A 176 -13.36 -15.73 -7.11
C ASP A 176 -13.07 -14.99 -8.44
N PRO A 177 -12.12 -14.04 -8.42
CA PRO A 177 -11.76 -13.26 -9.60
C PRO A 177 -10.92 -14.09 -10.57
N ASP A 178 -11.16 -13.92 -11.87
CA ASP A 178 -10.21 -14.33 -12.90
C ASP A 178 -9.12 -13.25 -13.06
N ALA A 179 -7.90 -13.68 -13.36
CA ALA A 179 -6.81 -12.79 -13.74
C ALA A 179 -7.21 -11.93 -14.94
N VAL A 180 -7.05 -10.61 -14.82
CA VAL A 180 -7.29 -9.66 -15.90
C VAL A 180 -5.99 -9.49 -16.68
N THR A 181 -5.99 -9.94 -17.94
CA THR A 181 -4.86 -9.71 -18.87
C THR A 181 -5.31 -8.82 -20.01
N MET A 182 -4.61 -7.71 -20.25
CA MET A 182 -4.95 -6.74 -21.29
C MET A 182 -3.71 -6.19 -21.97
N ARG A 183 -3.87 -5.69 -23.20
CA ARG A 183 -2.85 -4.90 -23.89
C ARG A 183 -3.17 -3.43 -23.69
N LEU A 184 -2.29 -2.64 -23.08
CA LEU A 184 -2.44 -1.21 -22.84
C LEU A 184 -2.32 -0.40 -24.16
N ALA A 185 -2.57 0.91 -24.09
CA ALA A 185 -2.60 1.78 -25.28
C ALA A 185 -1.24 1.88 -25.99
N ASP A 186 -0.15 1.75 -25.23
CA ASP A 186 1.24 1.70 -25.70
C ASP A 186 1.65 0.33 -26.28
N GLY A 187 0.75 -0.66 -26.28
CA GLY A 187 1.02 -2.02 -26.73
C GLY A 187 1.58 -2.95 -25.65
N THR A 188 1.85 -2.45 -24.44
CA THR A 188 2.36 -3.23 -23.31
C THR A 188 1.33 -4.26 -22.84
N LYS A 189 1.77 -5.49 -22.58
CA LYS A 189 0.92 -6.51 -21.96
C LYS A 189 0.94 -6.31 -20.45
N ALA A 190 -0.21 -6.02 -19.87
CA ALA A 190 -0.40 -5.89 -18.43
C ALA A 190 -1.24 -7.05 -17.90
N ARG A 191 -0.98 -7.43 -16.66
CA ARG A 191 -1.75 -8.42 -15.90
C ARG A 191 -2.06 -7.84 -14.53
N TRP A 192 -3.27 -8.08 -14.06
CA TRP A 192 -3.74 -7.76 -12.73
C TRP A 192 -4.55 -8.95 -12.21
N ASP A 193 -4.31 -9.35 -10.97
CA ASP A 193 -5.03 -10.41 -10.29
C ASP A 193 -5.86 -9.75 -9.17
N PRO A 194 -7.15 -9.45 -9.39
CA PRO A 194 -7.99 -8.75 -8.40
C PRO A 194 -8.16 -9.55 -7.11
N ASP A 195 -8.51 -8.88 -6.01
CA ASP A 195 -8.76 -9.53 -4.72
C ASP A 195 -10.17 -10.13 -4.62
N ALA A 196 -11.16 -9.55 -5.30
CA ALA A 196 -12.52 -10.08 -5.36
C ALA A 196 -13.32 -9.59 -6.57
N VAL A 197 -14.40 -10.30 -6.90
CA VAL A 197 -15.49 -9.79 -7.74
C VAL A 197 -16.79 -9.82 -6.95
N ALA A 198 -17.46 -8.67 -6.84
CA ALA A 198 -18.79 -8.56 -6.26
C ALA A 198 -19.84 -8.34 -7.36
N GLU A 199 -20.84 -9.21 -7.43
CA GLU A 199 -21.98 -9.06 -8.33
C GLU A 199 -23.18 -8.53 -7.58
N ALA A 200 -23.65 -7.36 -7.98
CA ALA A 200 -24.92 -6.81 -7.55
C ALA A 200 -26.03 -7.43 -8.39
N ARG A 201 -26.93 -8.18 -7.75
CA ARG A 201 -28.05 -8.86 -8.39
C ARG A 201 -29.36 -8.37 -7.81
N ARG A 202 -30.33 -8.14 -8.69
CA ARG A 202 -31.71 -7.90 -8.30
C ARG A 202 -32.36 -9.23 -7.92
N GLU A 203 -32.97 -9.32 -6.74
CA GLU A 203 -33.53 -10.58 -6.26
C GLU A 203 -34.78 -10.98 -7.04
N SER A 204 -35.69 -10.03 -7.26
CA SER A 204 -36.96 -10.25 -7.97
C SER A 204 -36.81 -10.80 -9.39
N THR A 205 -35.69 -10.52 -10.06
CA THR A 205 -35.45 -10.94 -11.45
C THR A 205 -34.26 -11.90 -11.60
N GLY A 206 -33.40 -12.01 -10.58
CA GLY A 206 -32.13 -12.71 -10.66
C GLY A 206 -31.08 -12.04 -11.57
N ALA A 207 -31.38 -10.87 -12.13
CA ALA A 207 -30.50 -10.20 -13.09
C ALA A 207 -29.31 -9.54 -12.39
N THR A 208 -28.11 -9.69 -12.96
CA THR A 208 -26.93 -8.92 -12.55
C THR A 208 -27.07 -7.48 -13.05
N LEU A 209 -27.08 -6.55 -12.11
CA LEU A 209 -27.20 -5.12 -12.38
C LEU A 209 -25.83 -4.51 -12.69
N ARG A 210 -24.82 -4.85 -11.88
CA ARG A 210 -23.46 -4.34 -11.99
C ARG A 210 -22.47 -5.32 -11.39
N THR A 211 -21.27 -5.35 -11.98
CA THR A 211 -20.13 -6.12 -11.48
C THR A 211 -19.07 -5.17 -10.94
N TYR A 212 -18.62 -5.39 -9.72
CA TYR A 212 -17.55 -4.64 -9.08
C TYR A 212 -16.31 -5.52 -8.99
N VAL A 213 -15.22 -5.12 -9.63
CA VAL A 213 -13.91 -5.79 -9.51
C VAL A 213 -13.12 -5.04 -8.45
N VAL A 214 -12.67 -5.73 -7.41
CA VAL A 214 -12.23 -5.10 -6.17
C VAL A 214 -10.75 -5.38 -5.93
N GLU A 215 -10.00 -4.33 -5.64
CA GLU A 215 -8.63 -4.35 -5.10
C GLU A 215 -8.68 -3.84 -3.65
N ILE A 216 -8.11 -4.58 -2.70
CA ILE A 216 -8.16 -4.32 -1.27
C ILE A 216 -6.74 -4.11 -0.74
N LYS A 217 -6.53 -3.05 0.04
CA LYS A 217 -5.27 -2.78 0.73
C LYS A 217 -5.53 -2.52 2.20
N THR A 218 -4.70 -3.12 3.06
CA THR A 218 -4.78 -2.96 4.52
C THR A 218 -3.63 -2.07 5.02
N GLY A 219 -3.93 -1.10 5.87
CA GLY A 219 -2.94 -0.18 6.46
C GLY A 219 -2.20 0.67 5.42
N ASP A 220 -0.92 0.96 5.66
CA ASP A 220 -0.08 1.83 4.80
C ASP A 220 0.34 1.21 3.46
N ALA A 221 -0.22 0.04 3.10
CA ALA A 221 0.04 -0.56 1.80
C ALA A 221 -0.34 0.42 0.68
N SER A 222 0.63 0.70 -0.18
CA SER A 222 0.43 1.53 -1.36
C SER A 222 -0.19 0.72 -2.49
N PHE A 223 -1.06 1.35 -3.27
CA PHE A 223 -1.48 0.78 -4.55
C PHE A 223 -0.32 0.90 -5.54
N GLU A 224 -0.01 -0.17 -6.26
CA GLU A 224 1.05 -0.16 -7.27
C GLU A 224 0.64 0.74 -8.44
N ARG A 225 1.46 1.74 -8.75
CA ARG A 225 1.21 2.70 -9.85
C ARG A 225 1.04 2.01 -11.20
N GLU A 226 1.73 0.89 -11.40
CA GLU A 226 1.70 0.09 -12.64
C GLU A 226 0.37 -0.64 -12.86
N GLN A 227 -0.39 -0.93 -11.79
CA GLN A 227 -1.70 -1.59 -11.90
C GLN A 227 -2.83 -0.60 -12.26
N ARG A 228 -2.61 0.71 -12.11
CA ARG A 228 -3.65 1.72 -12.32
C ARG A 228 -4.18 1.73 -13.75
N ALA A 229 -3.30 1.64 -14.75
CA ALA A 229 -3.69 1.70 -16.16
C ALA A 229 -4.57 0.52 -16.60
N ILE A 230 -4.31 -0.69 -16.09
CA ILE A 230 -5.14 -1.87 -16.39
C ILE A 230 -6.49 -1.82 -15.67
N MET A 231 -6.52 -1.30 -14.43
CA MET A 231 -7.74 -1.07 -13.67
C MET A 231 -8.64 -0.02 -14.35
N GLU A 232 -8.10 1.14 -14.71
CA GLU A 232 -8.81 2.20 -15.43
C GLU A 232 -9.41 1.66 -16.74
N ARG A 233 -8.61 0.90 -17.50
CA ARG A 233 -9.11 0.28 -18.73
C ARG A 233 -10.22 -0.73 -18.45
N LYS A 234 -10.10 -1.56 -17.41
CA LYS A 234 -11.14 -2.53 -17.02
C LYS A 234 -12.44 -1.83 -16.62
N ALA A 235 -12.36 -0.66 -15.99
CA ALA A 235 -13.52 0.15 -15.59
C ALA A 235 -14.31 0.72 -16.78
N THR A 236 -13.74 0.76 -18.00
CA THR A 236 -14.48 1.18 -19.21
C THR A 236 -15.46 0.11 -19.73
N ALA A 237 -15.39 -1.12 -19.22
CA ALA A 237 -16.29 -2.19 -19.65
C ALA A 237 -17.73 -1.91 -19.18
N PRO A 238 -18.75 -2.19 -20.01
CA PRO A 238 -20.14 -1.93 -19.67
C PRO A 238 -20.55 -2.70 -18.42
N ASN A 239 -21.28 -2.04 -17.51
CA ASN A 239 -21.75 -2.60 -16.23
C ASN A 239 -20.63 -3.12 -15.32
N VAL A 240 -19.39 -2.64 -15.50
CA VAL A 240 -18.26 -2.93 -14.63
C VAL A 240 -17.83 -1.67 -13.91
N SER A 241 -17.58 -1.78 -12.62
CA SER A 241 -16.89 -0.77 -11.82
C SER A 241 -15.66 -1.41 -11.19
N VAL A 242 -14.56 -0.66 -11.10
CA VAL A 242 -13.36 -1.11 -10.40
C VAL A 242 -13.26 -0.34 -9.08
N LEU A 243 -13.16 -1.07 -7.98
CA LEU A 243 -13.09 -0.50 -6.63
C LEU A 243 -11.68 -0.65 -6.07
N GLN A 244 -11.17 0.43 -5.49
CA GLN A 244 -10.01 0.41 -4.62
C GLN A 244 -10.51 0.59 -3.19
N VAL A 245 -10.35 -0.43 -2.37
CA VAL A 245 -10.82 -0.45 -0.98
C VAL A 245 -9.60 -0.35 -0.06
N ARG A 246 -9.59 0.65 0.80
CA ARG A 246 -8.62 0.76 1.89
C ARG A 246 -9.27 0.30 3.19
N VAL A 247 -8.60 -0.60 3.89
CA VAL A 247 -9.03 -1.12 5.19
C VAL A 247 -8.08 -0.58 6.24
N GLU A 248 -8.61 0.26 7.11
CA GLU A 248 -7.92 0.78 8.28
C GLU A 248 -8.23 -0.14 9.46
N VAL A 249 -7.18 -0.67 10.09
CA VAL A 249 -7.30 -1.50 11.29
C VAL A 249 -6.31 -0.94 12.30
N ASP A 250 -6.82 -0.16 13.25
CA ASP A 250 -6.00 0.65 14.14
C ASP A 250 -5.30 -0.18 15.23
N ASP A 251 -5.93 -1.27 15.70
CA ASP A 251 -5.45 -2.10 16.81
C ASP A 251 -5.34 -3.58 16.42
N LEU A 252 -4.41 -3.92 15.52
CA LEU A 252 -4.04 -5.33 15.33
C LEU A 252 -3.11 -5.80 16.45
N PRO A 253 -3.28 -7.04 16.94
CA PRO A 253 -2.43 -7.53 18.02
C PRO A 253 -0.99 -7.74 17.54
N ASP A 254 -0.02 -7.34 18.34
CA ASP A 254 1.42 -7.56 18.07
C ASP A 254 1.79 -9.05 17.98
N GLU A 255 0.99 -9.90 18.63
CA GLU A 255 1.14 -11.35 18.65
C GLU A 255 -0.22 -12.03 18.66
N TYR A 256 -0.33 -13.18 17.99
CA TYR A 256 -1.49 -14.06 18.11
C TYR A 256 -1.09 -15.44 18.64
N GLY A 257 -1.91 -15.98 19.52
CA GLY A 257 -1.73 -17.31 20.10
C GLY A 257 -2.58 -18.35 19.40
N VAL A 258 -1.98 -19.47 19.01
CA VAL A 258 -2.70 -20.64 18.46
C VAL A 258 -2.58 -21.81 19.42
N ARG A 259 -3.71 -22.48 19.69
CA ARG A 259 -3.75 -23.76 20.40
C ARG A 259 -4.42 -24.80 19.51
N ILE A 260 -3.69 -25.88 19.22
CA ILE A 260 -4.18 -26.99 18.42
C ILE A 260 -4.41 -28.17 19.37
N ARG A 261 -5.57 -28.83 19.26
CA ARG A 261 -5.90 -30.05 19.99
C ARG A 261 -6.37 -31.10 19.01
N GLU A 262 -5.75 -32.26 19.05
CA GLU A 262 -6.23 -33.44 18.34
C GLU A 262 -7.40 -34.05 19.13
N VAL A 263 -8.47 -34.42 18.42
CA VAL A 263 -9.59 -35.15 18.99
C VAL A 263 -9.42 -36.61 18.59
N ALA A 264 -9.35 -37.50 19.59
CA ALA A 264 -9.29 -38.93 19.33
C ALA A 264 -10.58 -39.39 18.59
N PRO A 265 -10.48 -40.40 17.69
CA PRO A 265 -11.61 -40.90 16.91
C PRO A 265 -12.77 -41.42 17.77
#